data_AF-A0A4Y2LFE9-F1
#
_entry.id   AF-A0A4Y2LFE9-F1
#
_cell.length_a   1.000
_cell.length_b   1.000
_cell.length_c   1.000
_cell.angle_alpha   90.00
_cell.angle_beta   90.00
_cell.angle_gamma   90.00
#
_symmetry.space_group_name_H-M   'P 1'
#
loop_
_entity.id
_entity.type
_entity.pdbx_description
1 polymer ?
#
loop_
_entity_poly.entity_id
_entity_poly.type
_entity_poly.pdbx_seq_one_letter_code
_entity_poly.pdbx_strand_id
1 'polypeptide(L)'
;MKGVMIFDNLNDLVFSDVDVELSKHIQKLAMKDGLLEGSFFGSIEQEMDKNIVMQLFSPLIASYKVMQAQFGNQYKYIESEDGILLVFDEILNYIAISICHKDEKLEAVQKELSLFLIFVEMLFGPSLHMMKSDISVCCELCSRSDLVSLILDKWRVLSTEQQTYLVEAVERLIINPDITAMCINLLQQVLEKMRHNHKDGTYSHAFLLVDTKLVALYSR
;
A
#
# COMPACT_ATOMS: atom_id res chain seq x y z
N MET A 1 12.69 -9.02 -8.12
CA MET A 1 13.03 -8.32 -6.87
C MET A 1 12.09 -7.15 -6.68
N LYS A 2 11.36 -7.15 -5.57
CA LYS A 2 10.39 -6.12 -5.20
C LYS A 2 10.19 -6.11 -3.70
N GLY A 3 10.03 -4.93 -3.11
CA GLY A 3 9.63 -4.82 -1.72
C GLY A 3 9.27 -3.41 -1.30
N VAL A 4 8.59 -3.31 -0.16
CA VAL A 4 8.20 -2.07 0.50
C VAL A 4 8.64 -2.15 1.96
N MET A 5 9.28 -1.09 2.44
CA MET A 5 9.74 -0.95 3.82
C MET A 5 9.29 0.38 4.39
N ILE A 6 8.98 0.41 5.69
CA ILE A 6 8.66 1.65 6.42
C ILE A 6 9.61 1.78 7.59
N PHE A 7 10.22 2.95 7.71
CA PHE A 7 11.12 3.33 8.79
C PHE A 7 10.52 4.45 9.62
N ASP A 8 10.71 4.40 10.93
CA ASP A 8 10.27 5.49 11.81
C ASP A 8 11.29 6.65 11.88
N ASN A 9 10.99 7.61 12.74
CA ASN A 9 11.81 8.80 12.93
C ASN A 9 13.22 8.47 13.47
N LEU A 10 13.35 7.34 14.19
CA LEU A 10 14.60 6.83 14.76
C LEU A 10 15.35 5.90 13.79
N ASN A 11 14.85 5.74 12.56
CA ASN A 11 15.34 4.82 11.53
C ASN A 11 15.10 3.34 11.88
N ASP A 12 14.21 3.03 12.81
CA ASP A 12 13.83 1.66 13.10
C ASP A 12 12.92 1.11 11.99
N LEU A 13 13.14 -0.14 11.60
CA LEU A 13 12.26 -0.83 10.67
C LEU A 13 10.92 -1.19 11.35
N VAL A 14 9.84 -0.60 10.86
CA VAL A 14 8.47 -0.76 11.39
C VAL A 14 7.71 -1.83 10.62
N PHE A 15 7.92 -1.88 9.31
CA PHE A 15 7.24 -2.79 8.40
C PHE A 15 8.16 -3.16 7.26
N SER A 16 8.06 -4.41 6.81
CA SER A 16 8.76 -4.91 5.62
C SER A 16 7.91 -5.96 4.91
N ASP A 17 7.62 -5.72 3.64
CA ASP A 17 7.07 -6.69 2.69
C ASP A 17 8.06 -6.84 1.55
N VAL A 18 8.74 -7.98 1.46
CA VAL A 18 9.92 -8.16 0.59
C VAL A 18 9.88 -9.52 -0.07
N ASP A 19 10.08 -9.56 -1.39
CA ASP A 19 10.16 -10.82 -2.13
C ASP A 19 11.45 -11.59 -1.82
N VAL A 20 11.43 -12.90 -2.11
CA VAL A 20 12.55 -13.81 -1.84
C VAL A 20 13.83 -13.36 -2.57
N GLU A 21 13.70 -12.75 -3.75
CA GLU A 21 14.84 -12.27 -4.52
C GLU A 21 15.52 -11.06 -3.88
N LEU A 22 14.75 -10.08 -3.42
CA LEU A 22 15.25 -8.90 -2.75
C LEU A 22 15.82 -9.26 -1.37
N SER A 23 15.20 -10.17 -0.63
CA SER A 23 15.74 -10.71 0.63
C SER A 23 17.12 -11.34 0.41
N LYS A 24 17.27 -12.20 -0.60
CA LYS A 24 18.58 -12.78 -0.97
C LYS A 24 19.58 -11.73 -1.42
N HIS A 25 19.13 -10.69 -2.11
CA HIS A 25 19.99 -9.60 -2.54
C HIS A 25 20.53 -8.81 -1.34
N ILE A 26 19.67 -8.47 -0.38
CA ILE A 26 20.06 -7.79 0.87
C ILE A 26 21.03 -8.64 1.67
N GLN A 27 20.80 -9.96 1.80
CA GLN A 27 21.73 -10.86 2.48
C GLN A 27 23.11 -10.89 1.81
N LYS A 28 23.17 -10.90 0.47
CA LYS A 28 24.44 -10.83 -0.27
C LYS A 28 25.17 -9.50 -0.05
N LEU A 29 24.44 -8.39 -0.01
CA LEU A 29 25.01 -7.07 0.31
C LEU A 29 25.55 -7.06 1.74
N ALA A 30 24.79 -7.58 2.70
CA ALA A 30 25.21 -7.69 4.09
C ALA A 30 26.49 -8.54 4.26
N MET A 31 26.62 -9.65 3.53
CA MET A 31 27.84 -10.46 3.52
C MET A 31 29.03 -9.69 2.93
N LYS A 32 28.81 -8.94 1.84
CA LYS A 32 29.85 -8.12 1.20
C LYS A 32 30.36 -7.03 2.14
N ASP A 33 29.47 -6.43 2.93
CA ASP A 33 29.79 -5.38 3.90
C ASP A 33 30.30 -5.94 5.24
N GLY A 34 30.45 -7.27 5.36
CA GLY A 34 30.95 -7.92 6.57
C GLY A 34 29.97 -7.92 7.74
N LEU A 35 28.68 -7.66 7.49
CA LEU A 35 27.61 -7.65 8.49
C LEU A 35 27.11 -9.06 8.83
N LEU A 36 27.38 -10.04 7.95
CA LEU A 36 27.09 -11.45 8.14
C LEU A 36 28.36 -12.27 8.00
N GLU A 37 28.66 -13.10 9.00
CA GLU A 37 29.69 -14.13 8.87
C GLU A 37 29.16 -15.28 7.99
N GLY A 38 30.00 -15.79 7.07
CA GLY A 38 29.63 -16.68 5.96
C GLY A 38 29.10 -18.08 6.32
N SER A 39 28.60 -18.29 7.53
CA SER A 39 28.11 -19.57 8.07
C SER A 39 26.59 -19.62 8.32
N PHE A 40 25.83 -18.59 7.94
CA PHE A 40 24.35 -18.63 7.95
C PHE A 40 23.77 -19.03 6.58
N PHE A 41 24.04 -20.26 6.13
CA PHE A 41 23.17 -20.97 5.18
C PHE A 41 22.06 -21.72 5.93
N GLY A 42 21.49 -21.08 6.94
CA GLY A 42 20.42 -21.64 7.75
C GLY A 42 19.06 -21.32 7.13
N SER A 43 18.55 -22.23 6.32
CA SER A 43 17.15 -22.29 5.81
C SER A 43 16.63 -21.06 5.07
N ILE A 44 16.05 -21.30 3.90
CA ILE A 44 15.45 -20.33 2.95
C ILE A 44 14.28 -19.51 3.57
N GLU A 45 13.96 -19.72 4.84
CA GLU A 45 12.81 -19.18 5.58
C GLU A 45 13.20 -18.26 6.76
N GLN A 46 14.47 -17.90 6.94
CA GLN A 46 14.83 -16.92 7.97
C GLN A 46 14.35 -15.51 7.57
N GLU A 47 13.42 -14.96 8.36
CA GLU A 47 13.06 -13.55 8.36
C GLU A 47 14.34 -12.69 8.35
N MET A 48 14.38 -11.65 7.51
CA MET A 48 15.52 -10.75 7.47
C MET A 48 15.77 -10.14 8.85
N ASP A 49 17.02 -10.18 9.32
CA ASP A 49 17.39 -9.50 10.55
C ASP A 49 17.17 -7.99 10.40
N LYS A 50 16.24 -7.46 11.19
CA LYS A 50 15.89 -6.04 11.23
C LYS A 50 17.14 -5.17 11.42
N ASN A 51 18.13 -5.62 12.18
CA ASN A 51 19.36 -4.87 12.44
C ASN A 51 20.21 -4.68 11.18
N ILE A 52 20.31 -5.71 10.35
CA ILE A 52 21.04 -5.65 9.08
C ILE A 52 20.37 -4.67 8.13
N VAL A 53 19.03 -4.75 8.02
CA VAL A 53 18.26 -3.81 7.20
C VAL A 53 18.44 -2.38 7.71
N MET A 54 18.32 -2.14 9.01
CA MET A 54 18.54 -0.81 9.58
C MET A 54 19.95 -0.28 9.26
N GLN A 55 20.99 -1.11 9.38
CA GLN A 55 22.36 -0.70 9.13
C GLN A 55 22.61 -0.36 7.65
N LEU A 56 22.10 -1.18 6.72
CA LEU A 56 22.24 -0.96 5.28
C LEU A 56 21.49 0.29 4.80
N PHE A 57 20.30 0.53 5.34
CA PHE A 57 19.43 1.64 4.90
C PHE A 57 19.67 2.95 5.67
N SER A 58 20.36 2.92 6.82
CA SER A 58 20.66 4.12 7.62
C SER A 58 21.32 5.25 6.82
N PRO A 59 22.37 5.01 5.99
CA PRO A 59 22.98 6.07 5.19
C PRO A 59 22.01 6.68 4.17
N LEU A 60 21.14 5.85 3.59
CA LEU A 60 20.13 6.28 2.61
C LEU A 60 19.05 7.14 3.25
N ILE A 61 18.54 6.73 4.41
CA ILE A 61 17.56 7.51 5.19
C ILE A 61 18.18 8.82 5.68
N ALA A 62 19.44 8.78 6.13
CA ALA A 62 20.16 9.99 6.52
C ALA A 62 20.32 10.95 5.34
N SER A 63 20.67 10.45 4.16
CA SER A 63 20.74 11.26 2.93
C SER A 63 19.39 11.90 2.61
N TYR A 64 18.29 11.14 2.65
CA TYR A 64 16.93 11.64 2.44
C TYR A 64 16.58 12.78 3.41
N LYS A 65 16.78 12.57 4.72
CA LYS A 65 16.51 13.56 5.77
C LYS A 65 17.35 14.82 5.62
N VAL A 66 18.63 14.68 5.26
CA VAL A 66 19.53 15.83 5.02
C VAL A 66 19.08 16.62 3.79
N MET A 67 18.72 15.94 2.70
CA MET A 67 18.24 16.59 1.48
C MET A 67 16.96 17.41 1.72
N GLN A 68 16.04 16.86 2.52
CA GLN A 68 14.84 17.57 2.95
C GLN A 68 15.19 18.77 3.86
N ALA A 69 15.97 18.57 4.92
CA ALA A 69 16.19 19.59 5.95
C ALA A 69 17.13 20.72 5.51
N GLN A 70 18.20 20.42 4.77
CA GLN A 70 19.22 21.40 4.39
C GLN A 70 18.95 22.06 3.04
N PHE A 71 18.32 21.34 2.11
CA PHE A 71 18.14 21.80 0.74
C PHE A 71 16.68 22.01 0.35
N GLY A 72 15.73 21.68 1.23
CA GLY A 72 14.30 21.75 0.93
C GLY A 72 13.90 20.83 -0.24
N ASN A 73 14.69 19.80 -0.52
CA ASN A 73 14.51 18.93 -1.68
C ASN A 73 14.28 17.49 -1.22
N GLN A 74 13.03 17.04 -1.28
CA GLN A 74 12.68 15.64 -1.13
C GLN A 74 12.74 14.97 -2.50
N TYR A 75 13.85 14.29 -2.79
CA TYR A 75 13.88 13.45 -4.00
C TYR A 75 12.84 12.34 -3.87
N LYS A 76 12.13 12.05 -4.97
CA LYS A 76 11.06 11.05 -4.99
C LYS A 76 11.53 9.65 -5.38
N TYR A 77 12.67 9.55 -6.05
CA TYR A 77 13.26 8.27 -6.44
C TYR A 77 14.76 8.37 -6.65
N ILE A 78 15.43 7.23 -6.63
CA ILE A 78 16.82 7.02 -7.01
C ILE A 78 16.86 5.81 -7.95
N GLU A 79 17.48 5.96 -9.12
CA GLU A 79 17.76 4.86 -10.03
C GLU A 79 19.26 4.56 -10.00
N SER A 80 19.62 3.31 -9.74
CA SER A 80 21.00 2.82 -9.82
C SER A 80 21.36 2.47 -11.27
N GLU A 81 22.65 2.53 -11.61
CA GLU A 81 23.18 2.08 -12.90
C GLU A 81 22.83 0.60 -13.18
N ASP A 82 22.73 -0.20 -12.13
CA ASP A 82 22.36 -1.62 -12.18
C ASP A 82 20.85 -1.85 -12.45
N GLY A 83 20.06 -0.78 -12.62
CA GLY A 83 18.61 -0.86 -12.87
C GLY A 83 17.76 -1.09 -11.63
N ILE A 84 18.30 -0.89 -10.43
CA ILE A 84 17.52 -0.87 -9.18
C ILE A 84 16.87 0.50 -9.04
N LEU A 85 15.54 0.51 -8.89
CA LEU A 85 14.74 1.69 -8.62
C LEU A 85 14.33 1.71 -7.15
N LEU A 86 14.63 2.81 -6.48
CA LEU A 86 14.19 3.13 -5.13
C LEU A 86 13.22 4.29 -5.20
N VAL A 87 12.00 4.14 -4.70
CA VAL A 87 11.00 5.20 -4.62
C VAL A 87 10.75 5.54 -3.16
N PHE A 88 10.69 6.84 -2.86
CA PHE A 88 10.55 7.37 -1.51
C PHE A 88 9.24 8.11 -1.37
N ASP A 89 8.56 7.89 -0.24
CA ASP A 89 7.45 8.70 0.18
C ASP A 89 7.40 8.78 1.71
N GLU A 90 6.62 9.72 2.25
CA GLU A 90 6.64 10.03 3.68
C GLU A 90 5.23 10.18 4.24
N ILE A 91 5.00 9.60 5.41
CA ILE A 91 3.73 9.74 6.15
C ILE A 91 4.02 9.95 7.63
N LEU A 92 3.52 11.04 8.22
CA LEU A 92 3.67 11.32 9.67
C LEU A 92 5.13 11.20 10.17
N ASN A 93 6.09 11.63 9.33
CA ASN A 93 7.55 11.52 9.51
C ASN A 93 8.14 10.11 9.37
N TYR A 94 7.32 9.09 9.12
CA TYR A 94 7.79 7.77 8.71
C TYR A 94 8.19 7.81 7.24
N ILE A 95 9.35 7.23 6.93
CA ILE A 95 9.88 7.17 5.57
C ILE A 95 9.58 5.80 5.01
N ALA A 96 8.85 5.77 3.90
CA ALA A 96 8.56 4.56 3.17
C ALA A 96 9.44 4.47 1.93
N ILE A 97 9.97 3.29 1.69
CA ILE A 97 10.86 2.99 0.58
C ILE A 97 10.30 1.79 -0.18
N SER A 98 9.98 1.99 -1.46
CA SER A 98 9.70 0.89 -2.38
C SER A 98 10.94 0.62 -3.23
N ILE A 99 11.29 -0.66 -3.36
CA ILE A 99 12.45 -1.13 -4.10
C ILE A 99 11.93 -2.04 -5.20
N CYS A 100 12.26 -1.74 -6.45
CA CYS A 100 11.88 -2.54 -7.62
C CYS A 100 13.04 -2.64 -8.60
N HIS A 101 13.06 -3.70 -9.40
CA HIS A 101 13.93 -3.76 -10.58
C HIS A 101 13.29 -3.01 -11.77
N LYS A 102 14.11 -2.62 -12.75
CA LYS A 102 13.75 -1.80 -13.92
C LYS A 102 12.59 -2.33 -14.79
N ASP A 103 12.16 -3.56 -14.57
CA ASP A 103 11.06 -4.17 -15.31
C ASP A 103 9.71 -3.46 -15.02
N GLU A 104 9.59 -2.74 -13.89
CA GLU A 104 8.42 -1.95 -13.55
C GLU A 104 8.56 -0.46 -13.92
N LYS A 105 7.45 0.14 -14.36
CA LYS A 105 7.40 1.59 -14.68
C LYS A 105 7.41 2.41 -13.39
N LEU A 106 8.18 3.50 -13.37
CA LEU A 106 8.28 4.41 -12.22
C LEU A 106 6.92 4.87 -11.71
N GLU A 107 6.00 5.23 -12.61
CA GLU A 107 4.68 5.74 -12.23
C GLU A 107 3.82 4.68 -11.53
N ALA A 108 3.99 3.41 -11.91
CA ALA A 108 3.28 2.30 -11.28
C ALA A 108 3.79 2.04 -9.86
N VAL A 109 5.12 2.07 -9.67
CA VAL A 109 5.75 1.89 -8.36
C VAL A 109 5.39 3.04 -7.41
N GLN A 110 5.44 4.29 -7.90
CA GLN A 110 5.01 5.46 -7.14
C GLN A 110 3.54 5.34 -6.73
N LYS A 111 2.66 4.95 -7.66
CA LYS A 111 1.24 4.76 -7.38
C LYS A 111 0.99 3.69 -6.33
N GLU A 112 1.64 2.53 -6.44
CA GLU A 112 1.54 1.45 -5.45
C GLU A 112 1.96 1.94 -4.07
N LEU A 113 3.11 2.63 -3.97
CA LEU A 113 3.61 3.15 -2.70
C LEU A 113 2.65 4.17 -2.08
N SER A 114 2.16 5.14 -2.85
CA SER A 114 1.22 6.14 -2.32
C SER A 114 -0.12 5.53 -1.89
N LEU A 115 -0.67 4.57 -2.64
CA LEU A 115 -1.89 3.86 -2.24
C LEU A 115 -1.68 3.01 -0.99
N PHE A 116 -0.53 2.34 -0.90
CA PHE A 116 -0.12 1.61 0.28
C PHE A 116 -0.09 2.52 1.52
N LEU A 117 0.51 3.72 1.40
CA LEU A 117 0.54 4.68 2.50
C LEU A 117 -0.85 5.19 2.89
N ILE A 118 -1.75 5.39 1.92
CA ILE A 118 -3.15 5.73 2.21
C ILE A 118 -3.83 4.60 3.00
N PHE A 119 -3.64 3.33 2.64
CA PHE A 119 -4.19 2.21 3.41
C PHE A 119 -3.64 2.15 4.82
N VAL A 120 -2.33 2.34 4.97
CA VAL A 120 -1.66 2.39 6.26
C VAL A 120 -2.19 3.54 7.12
N GLU A 121 -2.37 4.74 6.55
CA GLU A 121 -2.95 5.89 7.24
C GLU A 121 -4.39 5.62 7.68
N MET A 122 -5.20 5.00 6.84
CA MET A 122 -6.59 4.67 7.19
C MET A 122 -6.70 3.61 8.29
N LEU A 123 -5.78 2.65 8.33
CA LEU A 123 -5.82 1.54 9.29
C LEU A 123 -5.24 1.92 10.66
N PHE A 124 -4.17 2.71 10.69
CA PHE A 124 -3.42 3.02 11.92
C PHE A 124 -3.46 4.50 12.30
N GLY A 125 -3.68 5.39 11.34
CA GLY A 125 -3.65 6.84 11.52
C GLY A 125 -2.37 7.28 12.24
N PRO A 126 -2.47 8.02 13.36
CA PRO A 126 -1.30 8.46 14.12
C PRO A 126 -0.56 7.33 14.86
N SER A 127 -1.14 6.13 14.95
CA SER A 127 -0.61 5.00 15.72
C SER A 127 0.21 4.03 14.85
N LEU A 128 0.96 4.53 13.87
CA LEU A 128 1.81 3.74 12.96
C LEU A 128 2.77 2.78 13.67
N HIS A 129 3.29 3.16 14.83
CA HIS A 129 4.16 2.30 15.66
C HIS A 129 3.50 0.95 16.03
N MET A 130 2.16 0.85 16.01
CA MET A 130 1.44 -0.40 16.26
C MET A 130 1.63 -1.46 15.19
N MET A 131 2.16 -1.10 14.01
CA MET A 131 2.56 -2.03 12.96
C MET A 131 3.83 -2.81 13.33
N LYS A 132 4.69 -2.23 14.18
CA LYS A 132 5.92 -2.88 14.64
C LYS A 132 5.56 -4.18 15.33
N SER A 133 6.04 -5.29 14.78
CA SER A 133 5.60 -6.67 15.06
C SER A 133 5.99 -7.21 16.44
N ASP A 134 6.28 -6.35 17.43
CA ASP A 134 6.99 -6.80 18.62
C ASP A 134 6.05 -7.31 19.73
N ILE A 135 4.73 -7.10 19.69
CA ILE A 135 3.81 -7.68 20.71
C ILE A 135 2.41 -7.90 20.14
N SER A 136 2.04 -9.16 19.88
CA SER A 136 0.64 -9.60 20.02
C SER A 136 0.55 -10.95 20.71
N VAL A 137 0.62 -10.92 22.04
CA VAL A 137 0.25 -12.01 22.95
C VAL A 137 -1.25 -12.37 22.85
N CYS A 138 -2.05 -11.66 22.04
CA CYS A 138 -3.51 -11.75 22.13
C CYS A 138 -4.23 -12.47 20.97
N CYS A 139 -3.60 -12.80 19.84
CA CYS A 139 -4.26 -13.57 18.77
C CYS A 139 -3.24 -14.40 17.97
N GLU A 140 -3.35 -15.73 18.02
CA GLU A 140 -2.46 -16.70 17.34
C GLU A 140 -2.60 -16.74 15.80
N LEU A 141 -3.33 -15.82 15.17
CA LEU A 141 -3.83 -16.02 13.79
C LEU A 141 -3.42 -14.97 12.74
N CYS A 142 -2.97 -13.77 13.12
CA CYS A 142 -2.42 -12.78 12.17
C CYS A 142 -1.82 -11.57 12.89
N SER A 143 -0.57 -11.21 12.57
CA SER A 143 0.02 -9.96 13.01
C SER A 143 -0.61 -8.76 12.27
N ARG A 144 -0.52 -7.55 12.83
CA ARG A 144 -0.98 -6.34 12.13
C ARG A 144 -0.20 -6.09 10.84
N SER A 145 1.07 -6.47 10.82
CA SER A 145 1.91 -6.43 9.63
C SER A 145 1.38 -7.38 8.56
N ASP A 146 0.94 -8.58 8.94
CA ASP A 146 0.41 -9.58 8.01
C ASP A 146 -0.89 -9.09 7.34
N LEU A 147 -1.76 -8.41 8.10
CA LEU A 147 -2.96 -7.78 7.54
C LEU A 147 -2.59 -6.75 6.47
N VAL A 148 -1.56 -5.94 6.73
CA VAL A 148 -1.10 -4.90 5.81
C VAL A 148 -0.48 -5.50 4.56
N SER A 149 0.37 -6.53 4.70
CA SER A 149 0.89 -7.30 3.57
C SER A 149 -0.22 -7.95 2.76
N LEU A 150 -1.22 -8.55 3.43
CA LEU A 150 -2.37 -9.15 2.76
C LEU A 150 -3.16 -8.13 1.94
N ILE A 151 -3.37 -6.92 2.47
CA ILE A 151 -4.07 -5.84 1.75
C ILE A 151 -3.26 -5.41 0.53
N LEU A 152 -1.94 -5.24 0.69
CA LEU A 152 -1.05 -4.87 -0.40
C LEU A 152 -1.04 -5.94 -1.51
N ASP A 153 -0.93 -7.21 -1.14
CA ASP A 153 -0.97 -8.33 -2.09
C ASP A 153 -2.32 -8.44 -2.80
N LYS A 154 -3.43 -8.25 -2.08
CA LYS A 154 -4.76 -8.23 -2.69
C LYS A 154 -4.90 -7.06 -3.65
N TRP A 155 -4.39 -5.89 -3.31
CA TRP A 155 -4.38 -4.75 -4.22
C TRP A 155 -3.55 -5.05 -5.48
N ARG A 156 -2.37 -5.65 -5.35
CA ARG A 156 -1.54 -6.07 -6.50
C ARG A 156 -2.31 -7.00 -7.43
N VAL A 157 -2.95 -8.04 -6.91
CA VAL A 157 -3.78 -8.97 -7.70
C VAL A 157 -4.94 -8.22 -8.38
N LEU A 158 -5.71 -7.44 -7.63
CA LEU A 158 -6.86 -6.72 -8.16
C LEU A 158 -6.46 -5.68 -9.22
N SER A 159 -5.30 -5.05 -9.08
CA SER A 159 -4.77 -4.10 -10.08
C SER A 159 -4.50 -4.77 -11.43
N THR A 160 -4.17 -6.06 -11.44
CA THR A 160 -3.93 -6.84 -12.67
C THR A 160 -5.23 -7.40 -13.27
N GLU A 161 -6.21 -7.73 -12.44
CA GLU A 161 -7.45 -8.38 -12.87
C GLU A 161 -8.58 -7.39 -13.19
N GLN A 162 -8.59 -6.21 -12.56
CA GLN A 162 -9.71 -5.27 -12.60
C GLN A 162 -9.28 -3.83 -12.90
N GLN A 163 -9.76 -3.30 -14.02
CA GLN A 163 -9.46 -1.94 -14.48
C GLN A 163 -9.87 -0.85 -13.47
N THR A 164 -10.92 -1.09 -12.67
CA THR A 164 -11.41 -0.19 -11.61
C THR A 164 -10.30 0.25 -10.66
N TYR A 165 -9.40 -0.68 -10.30
CA TYR A 165 -8.29 -0.42 -9.38
C TYR A 165 -7.13 0.33 -10.06
N LEU A 166 -7.00 0.23 -11.39
CA LEU A 166 -6.01 0.99 -12.15
C LEU A 166 -6.44 2.45 -12.37
N VAL A 167 -7.73 2.71 -12.59
CA VAL A 167 -8.25 4.04 -12.93
C VAL A 167 -8.80 4.78 -11.71
N GLU A 168 -8.89 4.12 -10.55
CA GLU A 168 -9.48 4.68 -9.32
C GLU A 168 -10.89 5.24 -9.54
N ALA A 169 -11.62 4.64 -10.48
CA ALA A 169 -12.92 5.08 -10.92
C ALA A 169 -13.92 3.94 -10.76
N VAL A 170 -15.13 4.26 -10.30
CA VAL A 170 -16.22 3.29 -10.22
C VAL A 170 -16.60 2.88 -11.63
N GLU A 171 -16.36 1.61 -11.97
CA GLU A 171 -16.73 1.06 -13.27
C GLU A 171 -18.25 1.08 -13.44
N ARG A 172 -18.73 1.55 -14.58
CA ARG A 172 -20.15 1.57 -14.91
C ARG A 172 -20.51 0.36 -15.77
N LEU A 173 -21.45 -0.45 -15.29
CA LEU A 173 -21.95 -1.59 -16.05
C LEU A 173 -22.90 -1.12 -17.16
N ILE A 174 -22.51 -1.33 -18.41
CA ILE A 174 -23.36 -1.02 -19.57
C ILE A 174 -24.29 -2.21 -19.81
N ILE A 175 -25.55 -2.04 -19.42
CA ILE A 175 -26.63 -3.00 -19.68
C ILE A 175 -27.61 -2.46 -20.71
N ASN A 176 -28.62 -3.25 -21.06
CA ASN A 176 -29.70 -2.80 -21.92
C ASN A 176 -30.32 -1.49 -21.38
N PRO A 177 -30.52 -0.46 -22.23
CA PRO A 177 -31.02 0.84 -21.81
C PRO A 177 -32.40 0.78 -21.14
N ASP A 178 -33.27 -0.15 -21.54
CA ASP A 178 -34.60 -0.35 -20.95
C ASP A 178 -34.50 -0.83 -19.50
N ILE A 179 -33.57 -1.76 -19.23
CA ILE A 179 -33.28 -2.25 -17.87
C ILE A 179 -32.69 -1.12 -17.04
N THR A 180 -31.80 -0.31 -17.62
CA THR A 180 -31.21 0.86 -16.93
C THR A 180 -32.30 1.85 -16.51
N ALA A 181 -33.23 2.18 -17.41
CA ALA A 181 -34.35 3.07 -17.12
C ALA A 181 -35.26 2.49 -16.04
N MET A 182 -35.55 1.18 -16.10
CA MET A 182 -36.31 0.48 -15.06
C MET A 182 -35.62 0.59 -13.68
N CYS A 183 -34.31 0.34 -13.62
CA CYS A 183 -33.54 0.46 -12.38
C CYS A 183 -33.58 1.90 -11.83
N ILE A 184 -33.39 2.92 -12.67
CA ILE A 184 -33.45 4.33 -12.23
C ILE A 184 -34.83 4.68 -11.68
N ASN A 185 -35.91 4.26 -12.36
CA ASN A 185 -37.28 4.49 -11.88
C ASN A 185 -37.55 3.78 -10.55
N LEU A 186 -37.04 2.57 -10.37
CA LEU A 186 -37.16 1.83 -9.12
C LEU A 186 -36.40 2.53 -7.98
N LEU A 187 -35.18 3.00 -8.24
CA LEU A 187 -34.40 3.79 -7.27
C LEU A 187 -35.13 5.07 -6.87
N GLN A 188 -35.75 5.78 -7.82
CA GLN A 188 -36.59 6.95 -7.53
C GLN A 188 -37.75 6.61 -6.61
N GLN A 189 -38.52 5.56 -6.91
CA GLN A 189 -39.67 5.14 -6.10
C GLN A 189 -39.26 4.74 -4.68
N VAL A 190 -38.13 4.03 -4.54
CA VAL A 190 -37.59 3.66 -3.23
C VAL A 190 -37.21 4.92 -2.44
N LEU A 191 -36.50 5.86 -3.08
CA LEU A 191 -36.08 7.10 -2.43
C LEU A 191 -37.27 7.96 -1.99
N GLU A 192 -38.31 8.06 -2.81
CA GLU A 192 -39.55 8.77 -2.48
C GLU A 192 -40.30 8.11 -1.32
N LYS A 193 -40.40 6.77 -1.30
CA LYS A 193 -40.99 6.03 -0.18
C LYS A 193 -40.20 6.22 1.12
N MET A 194 -38.88 6.16 1.06
CA MET A 194 -38.01 6.37 2.22
C MET A 194 -38.18 7.78 2.80
N ARG A 195 -38.28 8.81 1.95
CA ARG A 195 -38.56 10.19 2.37
C ARG A 195 -39.96 10.37 2.96
N HIS A 196 -40.96 9.64 2.46
CA HIS A 196 -42.31 9.70 3.03
C HIS A 196 -42.38 9.04 4.41
N ASN A 197 -41.62 7.96 4.62
CA ASN A 197 -41.61 7.21 5.88
C ASN A 197 -40.70 7.85 6.94
N HIS A 198 -39.60 8.48 6.53
CA HIS A 198 -38.66 9.16 7.42
C HIS A 198 -38.79 10.68 7.23
N LYS A 199 -39.38 11.36 8.23
CA LYS A 199 -39.63 12.80 8.24
C LYS A 199 -38.39 13.68 8.15
N ASP A 200 -37.19 13.10 8.24
CA ASP A 200 -35.94 13.85 8.32
C ASP A 200 -35.35 14.26 6.95
N GLY A 201 -35.96 13.85 5.83
CA GLY A 201 -35.69 14.46 4.51
C GLY A 201 -34.25 14.35 3.97
N THR A 202 -33.41 13.49 4.55
CA THR A 202 -31.96 13.48 4.29
C THR A 202 -31.51 12.64 3.10
N TYR A 203 -32.37 11.79 2.54
CA TYR A 203 -31.97 10.86 1.48
C TYR A 203 -32.03 11.52 0.10
N SER A 204 -30.89 11.99 -0.44
CA SER A 204 -30.80 12.64 -1.76
C SER A 204 -30.32 11.73 -2.89
N HIS A 205 -29.67 10.62 -2.55
CA HIS A 205 -28.99 9.77 -3.50
C HIS A 205 -29.35 8.30 -3.26
N ALA A 206 -29.56 7.57 -4.34
CA ALA A 206 -29.68 6.12 -4.35
C ALA A 206 -28.89 5.56 -5.53
N PHE A 207 -28.18 4.46 -5.31
CA PHE A 207 -27.42 3.78 -6.35
C PHE A 207 -27.62 2.27 -6.26
N LEU A 208 -27.44 1.60 -7.38
CA LEU A 208 -27.50 0.15 -7.51
C LEU A 208 -26.15 -0.35 -8.00
N LEU A 209 -25.55 -1.25 -7.22
CA LEU A 209 -24.31 -1.94 -7.59
C LEU A 209 -24.60 -3.40 -7.91
N VAL A 210 -23.85 -3.95 -8.86
CA VAL A 210 -23.68 -5.39 -9.04
C VAL A 210 -22.20 -5.66 -8.78
N ASP A 211 -21.93 -6.45 -7.75
CA ASP A 211 -20.61 -6.59 -7.13
C ASP A 211 -20.00 -5.21 -6.78
N THR A 212 -19.00 -4.76 -7.54
CA THR A 212 -18.32 -3.46 -7.37
C THR A 212 -18.66 -2.45 -8.47
N LYS A 213 -19.55 -2.80 -9.41
CA LYS A 213 -19.85 -2.01 -10.60
C LYS A 213 -21.16 -1.25 -10.46
N LEU A 214 -21.16 0.02 -10.86
CA LEU A 214 -22.33 0.90 -10.82
C LEU A 214 -23.26 0.61 -11.99
N VAL A 215 -24.48 0.17 -11.70
CA VAL A 215 -25.52 -0.09 -12.70
C VAL A 215 -26.36 1.17 -12.92
N ALA A 216 -26.88 1.74 -11.84
CA ALA A 216 -27.76 2.89 -11.89
C ALA A 216 -27.50 3.81 -10.70
N LEU A 217 -27.64 5.12 -10.93
CA LEU A 217 -27.57 6.16 -9.93
C LEU A 217 -28.77 7.08 -10.14
N TYR A 218 -29.51 7.33 -9.07
CA TYR A 218 -30.53 8.36 -9.00
C TYR A 218 -30.13 9.37 -7.93
N SER A 219 -30.06 10.64 -8.31
CA SER A 219 -29.73 11.74 -7.42
C SER A 219 -30.68 12.89 -7.71
N ARG A 220 -31.22 13.50 -6.66
CA ARG A 220 -32.17 14.61 -6.77
C ARG A 220 -31.67 15.81 -5.99
#